data_AF-A0A849T414-F1
#
_entry.id   AF-A0A849T414-F1
#
_cell.length_a   1.000
_cell.length_b   1.000
_cell.length_c   1.000
_cell.angle_alpha   90.00
_cell.angle_beta   90.00
_cell.angle_gamma   90.00
#
_symmetry.space_group_name_H-M   'P 1'
#
loop_
_entity.id
_entity.type
_entity.pdbx_description
1 polymer ?
#
loop_
_entity_poly.entity_id
_entity_poly.type
_entity_poly.pdbx_seq_one_letter_code
_entity_poly.pdbx_strand_id
1 'polypeptide(L)'
;MMKNSFLKYCIFLWMMTMILSCSTSTVVKFQSSPSDAEVSVIDTTGVATVIGKTPLNSTEIDVFKNSNRHSQVRIKKEGFLDNEIILMKSTFGSEIAVNVQLKKDETVQNIGEQSISQEKVASSIARANGLIQSKNFIEAESVMTNFVEQFPSVSVGFDYLGNIYFLQKKYAKALKNYWLSKDYY
;
A
#
# COMPACT_ATOMS: atom_id res chain seq x y z
N MET A 1 -42.87 33.75 -57.63
CA MET A 1 -42.68 32.29 -57.41
C MET A 1 -41.38 31.92 -56.67
N MET A 2 -40.40 32.83 -56.48
CA MET A 2 -39.10 32.50 -55.81
C MET A 2 -39.12 32.40 -54.27
N LYS A 3 -40.15 32.94 -53.58
CA LYS A 3 -40.19 32.96 -52.10
C LYS A 3 -40.29 31.57 -51.44
N ASN A 4 -40.92 30.59 -52.11
CA ASN A 4 -41.10 29.25 -51.53
C ASN A 4 -39.85 28.37 -51.60
N SER A 5 -38.90 28.68 -52.49
CA SER A 5 -37.65 27.91 -52.58
C SER A 5 -36.68 28.31 -51.46
N PHE A 6 -36.59 29.60 -51.13
CA PHE A 6 -35.69 30.10 -50.08
C PHE A 6 -36.05 29.55 -48.68
N LEU A 7 -37.34 29.49 -48.35
CA LEU A 7 -37.80 28.95 -47.07
C LEU A 7 -37.47 27.45 -46.91
N LYS A 8 -37.54 26.67 -48.00
CA LYS A 8 -37.16 25.25 -48.00
C LYS A 8 -35.66 25.06 -47.74
N TYR A 9 -34.80 25.91 -48.30
CA TYR A 9 -33.36 25.86 -48.03
C TYR A 9 -33.01 26.23 -46.59
N CYS A 10 -33.69 27.22 -45.99
CA CYS A 10 -33.48 27.57 -44.58
C CYS A 10 -33.91 26.43 -43.64
N ILE A 11 -35.03 25.75 -43.91
CA ILE A 11 -35.49 24.61 -43.10
C ILE A 11 -34.51 23.43 -43.24
N PHE A 12 -34.02 23.17 -44.45
CA PHE A 12 -33.02 22.11 -44.67
C PHE A 12 -31.68 22.41 -43.98
N LEU A 13 -31.23 23.67 -44.03
CA LEU A 13 -30.01 24.11 -43.34
C LEU A 13 -30.15 23.99 -41.81
N TRP A 14 -31.31 24.38 -41.25
CA TRP A 14 -31.59 24.26 -39.82
C TRP A 14 -31.67 22.79 -39.38
N MET A 15 -32.27 21.93 -40.20
CA MET A 15 -32.33 20.48 -39.94
C MET A 15 -30.93 19.83 -40.00
N MET A 16 -30.05 20.28 -40.91
CA MET A 16 -28.65 19.82 -40.98
C MET A 16 -27.83 20.23 -39.75
N THR A 17 -28.08 21.41 -39.17
CA THR A 17 -27.36 21.83 -37.95
C THR A 17 -27.73 21.03 -36.70
N MET A 18 -28.91 20.41 -36.65
CA MET A 18 -29.35 19.60 -35.50
C MET A 18 -28.70 18.20 -35.44
N ILE A 19 -28.10 17.71 -36.54
CA ILE A 19 -27.53 16.35 -36.61
C ILE A 19 -26.08 16.32 -36.09
N LEU A 20 -25.43 17.47 -35.90
CA LEU A 20 -24.01 17.54 -35.49
C LEU A 20 -23.76 17.63 -33.98
N SER A 21 -24.80 17.67 -33.14
CA SER A 21 -24.64 17.95 -31.69
C SER A 21 -24.49 16.70 -30.80
N CYS A 22 -24.39 15.49 -31.36
CA CYS A 22 -24.16 14.29 -30.55
C CYS A 22 -22.67 13.98 -30.39
N SER A 23 -21.92 14.88 -29.74
CA SER A 23 -20.58 14.55 -29.26
C SER A 23 -20.72 13.76 -27.95
N THR A 24 -20.72 12.43 -28.04
CA THR A 24 -20.59 11.57 -26.87
C THR A 24 -19.22 11.80 -26.23
N SER A 25 -19.18 12.47 -25.09
CA SER A 25 -17.96 12.59 -24.32
C SER A 25 -17.55 11.22 -23.79
N THR A 26 -16.30 10.83 -24.04
CA THR A 26 -15.72 9.63 -23.46
C THR A 26 -15.71 9.77 -21.93
N VAL A 27 -16.32 8.81 -21.23
CA VAL A 27 -16.36 8.75 -19.77
C VAL A 27 -15.28 7.80 -19.28
N VAL A 28 -14.51 8.23 -18.28
CA VAL A 28 -13.55 7.41 -17.54
C VAL A 28 -14.13 7.13 -16.16
N LYS A 29 -14.36 5.86 -15.84
CA LYS A 29 -14.92 5.42 -14.56
C LYS A 29 -13.80 4.86 -13.68
N PHE A 30 -13.67 5.39 -12.47
CA PHE A 30 -12.75 4.89 -11.46
C PHE A 30 -13.53 4.24 -10.31
N GLN A 31 -13.20 2.99 -10.02
CA GLN A 31 -13.69 2.26 -8.86
C GLN A 31 -12.50 1.72 -8.07
N SER A 32 -12.63 1.72 -6.75
CA SER A 32 -11.64 1.08 -5.88
C SER A 32 -12.29 0.27 -4.77
N SER A 33 -11.54 -0.71 -4.29
CA SER A 33 -11.81 -1.48 -3.09
C SER A 33 -10.59 -1.34 -2.18
N PRO A 34 -10.69 -0.64 -1.03
CA PRO A 34 -11.90 0.00 -0.49
C PRO A 34 -12.35 1.24 -1.29
N SER A 35 -13.62 1.63 -1.14
CA SER A 35 -14.19 2.87 -1.72
C SER A 35 -13.62 4.13 -1.07
N ASP A 36 -13.94 5.32 -1.58
CA ASP A 36 -13.46 6.61 -1.06
C ASP A 36 -11.92 6.77 -1.11
N ALA A 37 -11.29 6.26 -2.18
CA ALA A 37 -9.88 6.50 -2.46
C ALA A 37 -9.72 7.78 -3.29
N GLU A 38 -8.74 8.60 -2.96
CA GLU A 38 -8.39 9.81 -3.69
C GLU A 38 -7.79 9.44 -5.05
N VAL A 39 -8.28 10.07 -6.12
CA VAL A 39 -7.78 9.89 -7.48
C VAL A 39 -7.08 11.18 -7.90
N SER A 40 -5.83 11.05 -8.32
CA SER A 40 -5.00 12.16 -8.80
C SER A 40 -4.36 11.82 -10.14
N VAL A 41 -4.18 12.83 -10.98
CA VAL A 41 -3.50 12.73 -12.27
C VAL A 41 -2.11 13.33 -12.12
N ILE A 42 -1.09 12.55 -12.45
CA ILE A 42 0.31 12.98 -12.48
C ILE A 42 0.61 13.46 -13.90
N ASP A 43 1.01 14.72 -14.01
CA ASP A 43 1.41 15.30 -15.29
C ASP A 43 2.84 14.90 -15.70
N THR A 44 3.28 15.34 -16.87
CA THR A 44 4.65 15.09 -17.35
C THR A 44 5.72 15.77 -16.50
N THR A 45 5.35 16.69 -15.61
CA THR A 45 6.26 17.36 -14.67
C THR A 45 6.35 16.63 -13.33
N GLY A 46 5.54 15.60 -13.12
CA GLY A 46 5.46 14.85 -11.87
C GLY A 46 4.52 15.48 -10.83
N VAL A 47 3.79 16.55 -11.17
CA VAL A 47 2.86 17.21 -10.27
C VAL A 47 1.53 16.46 -10.29
N ALA A 48 1.11 15.99 -9.11
CA ALA A 48 -0.16 15.31 -8.93
C ALA A 48 -1.30 16.33 -8.71
N THR A 49 -2.33 16.29 -9.56
CA THR A 49 -3.54 17.11 -9.42
C THR A 49 -4.71 16.21 -9.03
N VAL A 50 -5.36 16.50 -7.91
CA VAL A 50 -6.51 15.72 -7.41
C VAL A 50 -7.73 15.98 -8.30
N ILE A 51 -8.34 14.91 -8.81
CA ILE A 51 -9.54 14.99 -9.67
C ILE A 51 -10.81 14.55 -8.94
N GLY A 52 -10.71 13.82 -7.82
CA GLY A 52 -11.86 13.43 -7.02
C GLY A 52 -11.60 12.21 -6.14
N LYS A 53 -12.67 11.53 -5.71
CA LYS A 53 -12.61 10.29 -4.92
C LYS A 53 -13.47 9.19 -5.55
N THR A 54 -13.08 7.93 -5.39
CA THR A 54 -13.82 6.78 -5.91
C THR A 54 -15.12 6.51 -5.11
N PRO A 55 -16.22 6.09 -5.77
CA PRO A 55 -16.37 5.94 -7.22
C PRO A 55 -16.46 7.29 -7.94
N LEU A 56 -15.70 7.45 -9.04
CA LEU A 56 -15.58 8.71 -9.79
C LEU A 56 -15.89 8.48 -11.27
N ASN A 57 -16.78 9.28 -11.84
CA ASN A 57 -16.96 9.40 -13.29
C ASN A 57 -16.31 10.71 -13.75
N SER A 58 -15.25 10.62 -14.53
CA SER A 58 -14.48 11.77 -15.02
C SER A 58 -14.52 11.84 -16.55
N THR A 59 -14.28 13.02 -17.10
CA THR A 59 -14.16 13.19 -18.55
C THR A 59 -12.73 12.93 -19.02
N GLU A 60 -12.58 12.54 -20.27
CA GLU A 60 -11.26 12.42 -20.90
C GLU A 60 -10.44 13.73 -20.82
N ILE A 61 -11.10 14.89 -20.84
CA ILE A 61 -10.44 16.19 -20.73
C ILE A 61 -9.75 16.36 -19.38
N ASP A 62 -10.39 15.90 -18.30
CA ASP A 62 -9.85 16.02 -16.94
C ASP A 62 -8.68 15.06 -16.73
N VAL A 63 -8.80 13.83 -17.26
CA VAL A 63 -7.77 12.79 -17.11
C VAL A 63 -6.54 13.05 -17.99
N PHE A 64 -6.72 13.60 -19.19
CA PHE A 64 -5.66 13.78 -20.19
C PHE A 64 -5.29 15.24 -20.47
N LYS A 65 -5.64 16.19 -19.59
CA LYS A 65 -5.51 17.65 -19.79
C LYS A 65 -4.15 18.10 -20.34
N ASN A 66 -3.07 17.45 -19.90
CA ASN A 66 -1.69 17.81 -20.23
C ASN A 66 -0.95 16.73 -21.06
N SER A 67 -1.64 15.73 -21.60
CA SER A 67 -1.00 14.66 -22.37
C SER A 67 -1.77 14.24 -23.60
N ASN A 68 -1.04 14.07 -24.70
CA ASN A 68 -1.59 13.66 -25.99
C ASN A 68 -1.74 12.14 -26.14
N ARG A 69 -1.10 11.33 -25.28
CA ARG A 69 -1.02 9.86 -25.48
C ARG A 69 -1.38 9.04 -24.25
N HIS A 70 -0.88 9.40 -23.09
CA HIS A 70 -1.10 8.64 -21.86
C HIS A 70 -1.12 9.54 -20.63
N SER A 71 -1.88 9.16 -19.62
CA SER A 71 -1.93 9.86 -18.34
C SER A 71 -1.59 8.89 -17.24
N GLN A 72 -0.77 9.31 -16.27
CA GLN A 72 -0.48 8.51 -15.09
C GLN A 72 -1.46 8.91 -14.00
N VAL A 73 -2.19 7.95 -13.47
CA VAL A 73 -3.19 8.15 -12.42
C VAL A 73 -2.70 7.49 -11.15
N ARG A 74 -2.68 8.23 -10.05
CA ARG A 74 -2.39 7.72 -8.71
C ARG A 74 -3.67 7.65 -7.91
N ILE A 75 -3.95 6.48 -7.36
CA ILE A 75 -5.08 6.21 -6.47
C ILE A 75 -4.52 5.96 -5.08
N LYS A 76 -4.92 6.78 -4.12
CA LYS A 76 -4.40 6.80 -2.77
C LYS A 76 -5.51 6.70 -1.74
N LYS A 77 -5.29 5.94 -0.68
CA LYS A 77 -6.16 5.91 0.49
C LYS A 77 -5.34 5.74 1.76
N GLU A 78 -5.70 6.47 2.81
CA GLU A 78 -5.03 6.37 4.10
C GLU A 78 -5.05 4.93 4.64
N GLY A 79 -3.87 4.42 5.04
CA GLY A 79 -3.68 3.05 5.50
C GLY A 79 -3.57 2.01 4.39
N PHE A 80 -3.47 2.42 3.13
CA PHE A 80 -3.28 1.55 1.96
C PHE A 80 -2.07 2.00 1.15
N LEU A 81 -1.45 1.06 0.45
CA LEU A 81 -0.36 1.35 -0.48
C LEU A 81 -0.88 2.14 -1.68
N ASP A 82 -0.15 3.20 -2.05
CA ASP A 82 -0.42 3.98 -3.24
C ASP A 82 -0.34 3.09 -4.49
N ASN A 83 -1.30 3.24 -5.41
CA ASN A 83 -1.32 2.50 -6.67
C ASN A 83 -1.28 3.47 -7.85
N GLU A 84 -0.36 3.24 -8.78
CA GLU A 84 -0.16 4.08 -9.96
C GLU A 84 -0.40 3.29 -11.24
N ILE A 85 -1.23 3.85 -12.12
CA ILE A 85 -1.66 3.20 -13.36
C ILE A 85 -1.46 4.17 -14.51
N ILE A 86 -0.93 3.66 -15.63
CA ILE A 86 -0.82 4.43 -16.87
C ILE A 86 -2.03 4.14 -17.73
N LEU A 87 -2.82 5.17 -18.01
CA LEU A 87 -3.97 5.12 -18.91
C LEU A 87 -3.56 5.60 -20.29
N MET A 88 -3.93 4.83 -21.32
CA MET A 88 -3.72 5.21 -22.72
C MET A 88 -4.96 5.95 -23.24
N LYS A 89 -4.76 7.04 -23.97
CA LYS A 89 -5.85 7.78 -24.62
C LYS A 89 -6.41 6.95 -25.78
N SER A 90 -7.70 6.62 -25.73
CA SER A 90 -8.36 5.85 -26.80
C SER A 90 -8.72 6.77 -27.97
N THR A 91 -8.39 6.36 -29.19
CA THR A 91 -8.79 7.10 -30.40
C THR A 91 -10.26 6.89 -30.79
N PHE A 92 -10.93 5.90 -30.20
CA PHE A 92 -12.25 5.43 -30.64
C PHE A 92 -13.40 5.79 -29.68
N GLY A 93 -13.19 6.74 -28.76
CA GLY A 93 -14.26 7.19 -27.85
C GLY A 93 -14.81 6.07 -26.95
N SER A 94 -13.97 5.10 -26.60
CA SER A 94 -14.37 3.96 -25.77
C SER A 94 -14.44 4.34 -24.30
N GLU A 95 -15.47 3.87 -23.59
CA GLU A 95 -15.54 3.96 -22.13
C GLU A 95 -14.32 3.25 -21.49
N ILE A 96 -13.62 3.95 -20.59
CA ILE A 96 -12.49 3.39 -19.85
C ILE A 96 -12.96 3.11 -18.42
N ALA A 97 -12.89 1.85 -17.99
CA ALA A 97 -13.21 1.46 -16.62
C ALA A 97 -11.94 1.00 -15.88
N VAL A 98 -11.59 1.71 -14.81
CA VAL A 98 -10.42 1.43 -13.97
C VAL A 98 -10.92 0.88 -12.64
N ASN A 99 -10.59 -0.39 -12.36
CA ASN A 99 -10.95 -1.07 -11.11
C ASN A 99 -9.68 -1.40 -10.32
N VAL A 100 -9.54 -0.84 -9.12
CA VAL A 100 -8.32 -1.00 -8.31
C VAL A 100 -8.62 -1.62 -6.97
N GLN A 101 -7.97 -2.76 -6.70
CA GLN A 101 -7.92 -3.34 -5.36
C GLN A 101 -6.68 -2.79 -4.65
N LEU A 102 -6.87 -1.92 -3.66
CA LEU A 102 -5.78 -1.38 -2.87
C LEU A 102 -5.33 -2.42 -1.83
N LYS A 103 -4.01 -2.58 -1.71
CA LYS A 103 -3.41 -3.43 -0.67
C LYS A 103 -3.22 -2.59 0.58
N LYS A 104 -3.55 -3.16 1.74
CA LYS A 104 -3.34 -2.50 3.02
C LYS A 104 -1.85 -2.21 3.18
N ASP A 105 -1.51 -1.03 3.66
CA ASP A 105 -0.14 -0.68 4.00
C ASP A 105 0.20 -1.37 5.33
N GLU A 106 0.77 -2.57 5.24
CA GLU A 106 1.20 -3.36 6.40
C GLU A 106 2.36 -2.68 7.13
N THR A 107 3.11 -1.78 6.47
CA THR A 107 4.21 -1.03 7.08
C THR A 107 3.70 -0.07 8.16
N VAL A 108 2.53 0.55 8.01
CA VAL A 108 1.99 1.47 9.02
C VAL A 108 1.49 0.74 10.28
N GLN A 109 1.05 -0.51 10.18
CA GLN A 109 0.74 -1.33 11.37
C GLN A 109 1.99 -1.96 11.99
N ASN A 110 3.00 -2.29 11.18
CA ASN A 110 4.21 -2.96 11.66
C ASN A 110 5.25 -2.01 12.27
N ILE A 111 5.27 -0.70 11.99
CA ILE A 111 6.29 0.19 12.59
C ILE A 111 6.11 0.29 14.12
N GLY A 112 4.87 0.31 14.63
CA GLY A 112 4.61 0.27 16.07
C GLY A 112 5.01 -1.07 16.69
N GLU A 113 4.54 -2.18 16.14
CA GLU A 113 4.79 -3.50 16.72
C GLU A 113 6.24 -3.98 16.53
N GLN A 114 6.90 -3.64 15.43
CA GLN A 114 8.28 -4.01 15.14
C GLN A 114 9.29 -3.17 15.94
N SER A 115 9.03 -1.87 16.15
CA SER A 115 9.84 -1.04 17.06
C SER A 115 9.68 -1.48 18.52
N ILE A 116 8.44 -1.75 18.96
CA ILE A 116 8.17 -2.31 20.29
C ILE A 116 8.84 -3.68 20.46
N SER A 117 8.82 -4.53 19.42
CA SER A 117 9.48 -5.84 19.45
C SER A 117 11.00 -5.70 19.56
N GLN A 118 11.63 -4.82 18.77
CA GLN A 118 13.08 -4.58 18.83
C GLN A 118 13.53 -3.99 20.16
N GLU A 119 12.79 -3.02 20.71
CA GLU A 119 13.09 -2.42 22.02
C GLU A 119 12.92 -3.43 23.16
N LYS A 120 11.85 -4.23 23.14
CA LYS A 120 11.65 -5.32 24.11
C LYS A 120 12.73 -6.38 24.01
N VAL A 121 13.17 -6.70 22.79
CA VAL A 121 14.25 -7.66 22.57
C VAL A 121 15.56 -7.12 23.14
N ALA A 122 15.94 -5.90 22.77
CA ALA A 122 17.17 -5.26 23.24
C ALA A 122 17.20 -5.10 24.76
N SER A 123 16.09 -4.65 25.37
CA SER A 123 15.99 -4.45 26.82
C SER A 123 16.05 -5.77 27.60
N SER A 124 15.41 -6.84 27.11
CA SER A 124 15.48 -8.17 27.74
C SER A 124 16.90 -8.73 27.70
N ILE A 125 17.59 -8.60 26.57
CA ILE A 125 18.99 -9.01 26.40
C ILE A 125 19.91 -8.21 27.33
N ALA A 126 19.75 -6.88 27.38
CA ALA A 126 20.53 -6.02 28.27
C ALA A 126 20.33 -6.39 29.75
N ARG A 127 19.07 -6.64 30.17
CA ARG A 127 18.75 -7.06 31.53
C ARG A 127 19.39 -8.40 31.88
N ALA A 128 19.26 -9.40 31.02
CA ALA A 128 19.88 -10.71 31.25
C ALA A 128 21.41 -10.60 31.33
N ASN A 129 22.05 -9.80 30.49
CA ASN A 129 23.49 -9.55 30.58
C ASN A 129 23.89 -8.95 31.94
N GLY A 130 23.15 -7.95 32.43
CA GLY A 130 23.40 -7.40 33.76
C GLY A 130 23.26 -8.44 34.88
N LEU A 131 22.28 -9.34 34.77
CA LEU A 131 22.09 -10.43 35.72
C LEU A 131 23.20 -11.50 35.64
N ILE A 132 23.67 -11.81 34.42
CA ILE A 132 24.82 -12.72 34.21
C ILE A 132 26.10 -12.12 34.80
N GLN A 133 26.37 -10.83 34.57
CA GLN A 133 27.56 -10.15 35.09
C GLN A 133 27.56 -10.08 36.63
N SER A 134 26.38 -9.88 37.24
CA SER A 134 26.20 -9.94 38.69
C SER A 134 26.11 -11.36 39.27
N LYS A 135 26.28 -12.39 38.43
CA LYS A 135 26.18 -13.83 38.78
C LYS A 135 24.82 -14.24 39.34
N ASN A 136 23.77 -13.45 39.12
CA ASN A 136 22.39 -13.79 39.47
C ASN A 136 21.76 -14.65 38.38
N PHE A 137 22.23 -15.89 38.28
CA PHE A 137 21.84 -16.78 37.18
C PHE A 137 20.39 -17.28 37.25
N ILE A 138 19.77 -17.28 38.44
CA ILE A 138 18.38 -17.73 38.60
C ILE A 138 17.44 -16.70 37.99
N GLU A 139 17.65 -15.41 38.27
CA GLU A 139 16.83 -14.35 37.67
C GLU A 139 17.13 -14.22 36.17
N ALA A 140 18.40 -14.37 35.75
CA ALA A 140 18.75 -14.39 34.33
C ALA A 140 18.01 -15.50 33.56
N GLU A 141 17.93 -16.70 34.14
CA GLU A 141 17.17 -17.84 33.59
C GLU A 141 15.68 -17.49 33.44
N SER A 142 15.06 -16.87 34.45
CA SER A 142 13.66 -16.46 34.39
C SER A 142 13.39 -15.41 33.31
N VAL A 143 14.23 -14.38 33.20
CA VAL A 143 14.11 -13.34 32.16
C VAL A 143 14.18 -13.96 30.76
N MET A 144 15.14 -14.87 30.53
CA MET A 144 15.34 -15.47 29.22
C MET A 144 14.32 -16.56 28.88
N THR A 145 13.74 -17.22 29.89
CA THR A 145 12.61 -18.14 29.67
C THR A 145 11.38 -17.36 29.17
N ASN A 146 11.03 -16.26 29.85
CA ASN A 146 9.93 -15.39 29.43
C ASN A 146 10.18 -14.78 28.03
N PHE A 147 11.44 -14.47 27.72
CA PHE A 147 11.83 -13.97 26.40
C PHE A 147 11.53 -15.00 25.31
N VAL A 148 11.94 -16.26 25.50
CA VAL A 148 11.70 -17.33 24.51
C VAL A 148 10.22 -17.64 24.35
N GLU A 149 9.42 -17.53 25.42
CA GLU A 149 7.95 -17.67 25.33
C GLU A 149 7.31 -16.56 24.50
N GLN A 150 7.82 -15.32 24.61
CA GLN A 150 7.31 -14.17 23.85
C GLN A 150 7.83 -14.13 22.40
N PHE A 151 9.05 -14.61 22.17
CA PHE A 151 9.75 -14.52 20.88
C PHE A 151 10.32 -15.89 20.46
N PRO A 152 9.46 -16.89 20.22
CA PRO A 152 9.90 -18.28 19.99
C PRO A 152 10.73 -18.49 18.72
N SER A 153 10.66 -17.56 17.75
CA SER A 153 11.43 -17.62 16.50
C SER A 153 12.80 -16.94 16.57
N VAL A 154 13.19 -16.37 17.72
CA VAL A 154 14.46 -15.64 17.85
C VAL A 154 15.51 -16.54 18.50
N SER A 155 16.43 -17.06 17.68
CA SER A 155 17.49 -18.01 18.10
C SER A 155 18.32 -17.53 19.29
N VAL A 156 18.58 -16.22 19.36
CA VAL A 156 19.41 -15.61 20.42
C VAL A 156 18.91 -15.91 21.84
N GLY A 157 17.59 -16.05 22.04
CA GLY A 157 17.03 -16.39 23.36
C GLY A 157 17.51 -17.76 23.85
N PHE A 158 17.56 -18.73 22.94
CA PHE A 158 18.05 -20.07 23.22
C PHE A 158 19.57 -20.08 23.46
N ASP A 159 20.35 -19.28 22.72
CA ASP A 159 21.79 -19.12 23.00
C ASP A 159 22.05 -18.60 24.42
N TYR A 160 21.30 -17.57 24.84
CA TYR A 160 21.41 -17.03 26.19
C TYR A 160 21.03 -18.06 27.26
N LEU A 161 19.94 -18.80 27.08
CA LEU A 161 19.59 -19.90 27.99
C LEU A 161 20.68 -20.96 28.03
N GLY A 162 21.26 -21.32 26.89
CA GLY A 162 22.40 -22.22 26.79
C GLY A 162 23.58 -21.76 27.64
N ASN A 163 23.98 -20.49 27.48
CA ASN A 163 25.06 -19.86 28.23
C ASN A 163 24.77 -19.79 29.72
N ILE A 164 23.57 -19.38 30.12
CA ILE A 164 23.15 -19.32 31.53
C ILE A 164 23.20 -20.72 32.16
N TYR A 165 22.68 -21.74 31.47
CA TYR A 165 22.73 -23.12 31.95
C TYR A 165 24.15 -23.66 32.06
N PHE A 166 25.02 -23.30 31.12
CA PHE A 166 26.44 -23.66 31.17
C PHE A 166 27.12 -23.05 32.40
N LEU A 167 26.88 -21.77 32.69
CA LEU A 167 27.41 -21.06 33.86
C LEU A 167 26.89 -21.63 35.19
N GLN A 168 25.63 -22.09 35.20
CA GLN A 168 25.04 -22.82 36.34
C GLN A 168 25.50 -24.29 36.45
N LYS A 169 26.37 -24.77 35.55
CA LYS A 169 26.82 -26.18 35.44
C LYS A 169 25.70 -27.18 35.14
N LYS A 170 24.57 -26.73 34.57
CA LYS A 170 23.45 -27.57 34.10
C LYS A 170 23.68 -27.99 32.64
N TYR A 171 24.76 -28.74 32.38
CA TYR A 171 25.25 -29.01 31.02
C TYR A 171 24.24 -29.66 30.06
N ALA A 172 23.41 -30.60 30.55
CA ALA A 172 22.39 -31.22 29.72
C ALA A 172 21.35 -30.21 29.20
N LYS A 173 20.96 -29.25 30.04
CA LYS A 173 20.06 -28.17 29.64
C LYS A 173 20.75 -27.18 28.71
N ALA A 174 22.02 -26.88 28.95
CA ALA A 174 22.81 -26.01 28.09
C ALA A 174 22.88 -26.58 26.66
N LEU A 175 23.27 -27.85 26.52
CA LEU A 175 23.36 -28.53 25.23
C LEU A 175 22.01 -28.51 24.49
N LYS A 176 20.91 -28.84 25.18
CA LYS A 176 19.57 -28.80 24.59
C LYS A 176 19.24 -27.43 23.99
N ASN A 177 19.57 -26.34 24.69
CA ASN A 177 19.27 -25.00 24.21
C ASN A 177 20.16 -24.57 23.05
N TYR A 178 21.44 -24.98 23.02
CA TYR A 178 22.29 -24.74 21.85
C TYR A 178 21.78 -25.47 20.59
N TRP A 179 21.23 -26.68 20.73
CA TRP A 179 20.56 -27.36 19.62
C TRP A 179 19.33 -26.59 19.14
N LEU A 180 18.46 -26.16 20.07
CA LEU A 180 17.31 -25.34 19.71
C LEU A 180 17.71 -24.07 18.98
N SER A 181 18.73 -23.35 19.47
CA SER A 181 19.23 -22.15 18.82
C SER A 181 19.65 -22.41 17.37
N LYS A 182 20.40 -23.51 17.13
CA LYS A 182 20.84 -23.92 15.80
C LYS A 182 19.68 -24.21 14.84
N ASP A 183 18.57 -24.77 15.32
CA ASP A 183 17.41 -25.07 14.48
C ASP A 183 16.66 -23.81 14.01
N TYR A 184 16.88 -22.66 14.66
CA TYR A 184 16.30 -21.37 14.30
C TYR A 184 17.26 -20.46 13.49
N TYR A 185 18.46 -20.94 13.15
CA TYR A 185 19.39 -20.28 12.22
C TYR A 185 19.15 -20.72 10.78
#